data_AF-A0A6C0F781-F1
#
_entry.id   AF-A0A6C0F781-F1
#
_cell.length_a   1.000
_cell.length_b   1.000
_cell.length_c   1.000
_cell.angle_alpha   90.00
_cell.angle_beta   90.00
_cell.angle_gamma   90.00
#
_symmetry.space_group_name_H-M   'P 1'
#
loop_
_entity.id
_entity.type
_entity.pdbx_description
1 polymer ?
#
loop_
_entity_poly.entity_id
_entity_poly.type
_entity_poly.pdbx_seq_one_letter_code
_entity_poly.pdbx_strand_id
1 'polypeptide(L)' 'MTQYRVEWKCLTSGTQSHGDWHNSKEFIQGWVNHENQKWKDKINHWVGVK' A
#
# COMPACT_ATOMS: atom_id res chain seq x y z
N MET A 1 1.88 -11.06 -16.84
CA MET A 1 1.86 -9.61 -16.61
C MET A 1 2.12 -9.40 -15.13
N THR A 2 3.05 -8.53 -14.76
CA THR A 2 3.30 -8.19 -13.35
C THR A 2 2.10 -7.43 -12.79
N GLN A 3 1.65 -7.80 -11.60
CA GLN A 3 0.57 -7.10 -10.91
C GLN A 3 1.10 -6.43 -9.64
N TYR A 4 0.47 -5.33 -9.26
CA TYR A 4 0.84 -4.49 -8.13
C TYR A 4 -0.36 -4.31 -7.21
N ARG A 5 -0.14 -4.18 -5.91
CA ARG A 5 -1.20 -3.81 -4.95
C ARG A 5 -0.64 -2.92 -3.85
N VAL A 6 -1.53 -2.25 -3.14
CA VAL A 6 -1.16 -1.60 -1.88
C VAL A 6 -1.10 -2.67 -0.80
N GLU A 7 0.03 -2.79 -0.13
CA GLU A 7 0.16 -3.50 1.13
C GLU A 7 0.29 -2.49 2.26
N TRP A 8 -0.22 -2.83 3.44
CA TRP A 8 -0.14 -1.92 4.58
C TRP A 8 -0.03 -2.64 5.92
N LYS A 9 0.56 -1.93 6.89
CA LYS A 9 0.67 -2.35 8.28
C LYS A 9 0.28 -1.21 9.21
N CYS A 10 -0.69 -1.48 10.09
CA CYS A 10 -0.96 -0.61 11.23
C CYS A 10 0.21 -0.68 12.21
N LEU A 11 0.78 0.47 12.57
CA LEU A 11 1.95 0.54 13.44
C LEU A 11 1.59 0.26 14.90
N THR A 12 0.38 0.61 15.33
CA THR A 12 -0.09 0.39 16.71
C THR A 12 -0.46 -1.06 16.98
N SER A 13 -1.28 -1.67 16.11
CA SER A 13 -1.77 -3.04 16.32
C SER A 13 -0.88 -4.11 15.69
N GLY A 14 0.04 -3.71 14.81
CA GLY A 14 0.85 -4.63 13.99
C GLY A 14 0.07 -5.34 12.89
N THR A 15 -1.25 -5.13 12.80
CA THR A 15 -2.14 -5.75 11.79
C THR A 15 -1.67 -5.39 10.38
N GLN A 16 -1.61 -6.40 9.53
CA GLN A 16 -1.31 -6.25 8.11
C GLN A 16 -2.52 -6.60 7.26
N SER A 17 -2.67 -5.91 6.14
CA SER A 17 -3.61 -6.29 5.10
C SER A 17 -3.17 -5.69 3.77
N HIS A 18 -3.99 -5.84 2.74
CA HIS A 18 -3.68 -5.41 1.40
C HIS A 18 -4.95 -5.06 0.62
N GLY A 19 -4.80 -4.22 -0.40
CA GLY A 19 -5.82 -3.96 -1.41
C GLY A 19 -5.84 -5.01 -2.51
N ASP A 20 -6.59 -4.70 -3.57
CA ASP A 20 -6.70 -5.53 -4.76
C ASP A 20 -5.49 -5.38 -5.70
N TRP A 21 -5.29 -6.39 -6.54
CA TRP A 21 -4.27 -6.39 -7.57
C TRP A 21 -4.66 -5.49 -8.75
N HIS A 22 -3.68 -4.76 -9.27
CA HIS A 22 -3.82 -3.82 -10.37
C HIS A 22 -2.61 -3.94 -11.33
N ASN A 23 -2.83 -3.67 -12.62
CA ASN A 23 -1.77 -3.83 -13.64
C ASN A 23 -0.87 -2.60 -13.78
N SER A 24 -1.28 -1.43 -13.26
CA SER A 24 -0.46 -0.21 -13.28
C SER A 24 0.28 0.01 -11.96
N LYS A 25 1.62 -0.02 -12.03
CA LYS A 25 2.49 0.32 -10.91
C LYS A 25 2.36 1.77 -10.48
N GLU A 26 2.28 2.69 -11.44
CA GLU A 26 2.22 4.13 -11.20
C GLU A 26 0.98 4.51 -10.40
N PHE A 27 -0.16 3.89 -10.73
CA PHE A 27 -1.40 4.05 -9.97
C PHE A 27 -1.24 3.61 -8.51
N ILE A 28 -0.72 2.41 -8.29
CA ILE A 28 -0.51 1.88 -6.93
C ILE A 28 0.52 2.72 -6.15
N GLN A 29 1.60 3.16 -6.80
CA GLN A 29 2.62 4.00 -6.17
C GLN A 29 2.06 5.37 -5.76
N GLY A 30 1.24 5.99 -6.61
CA GLY A 30 0.53 7.22 -6.29
C GLY A 30 -0.39 7.04 -5.08
N TRP A 31 -1.12 5.93 -5.04
CA TRP A 31 -1.99 5.61 -3.91
C TRP A 31 -1.22 5.37 -2.61
N VAL A 32 -0.13 4.59 -2.65
CA VAL A 32 0.77 4.39 -1.49
C VAL A 32 1.26 5.73 -0.94
N ASN A 33 1.73 6.62 -1.81
CA ASN A 33 2.23 7.93 -1.40
C ASN A 33 1.13 8.78 -0.74
N HIS A 34 -0.08 8.77 -1.32
CA HIS A 34 -1.23 9.47 -0.76
C HIS A 34 -1.62 8.95 0.62
N GLU A 35 -1.76 7.62 0.77
CA GLU A 35 -2.16 7.02 2.05
C GLU A 35 -1.07 7.16 3.13
N ASN A 36 0.22 7.08 2.76
CA ASN A 36 1.31 7.34 3.72
C ASN A 36 1.33 8.79 4.22
N GLN A 37 0.97 9.76 3.39
CA GLN A 37 0.81 11.15 3.83
C GLN A 37 -0.40 11.31 4.77
N LYS A 38 -1.52 10.67 4.42
CA LYS A 38 -2.77 10.73 5.19
C LYS A 38 -2.68 10.05 6.56
N TRP A 39 -1.99 8.91 6.64
CA TRP A 39 -1.90 8.06 7.83
C TRP A 39 -0.50 8.06 8.45
N LYS A 40 0.24 9.16 8.27
CA LYS A 40 1.58 9.33 8.80
C LYS A 40 1.66 8.91 10.27
N ASP A 41 2.69 8.15 10.59
CA ASP A 41 2.98 7.62 11.94
C ASP A 41 1.91 6.67 12.52
N LYS A 42 0.88 6.28 11.74
CA LYS A 42 -0.16 5.33 12.14
C LYS A 42 -0.17 4.07 11.29
N ILE A 43 -0.01 4.22 9.97
CA ILE A 43 -0.04 3.12 9.02
C ILE A 43 1.11 3.31 8.03
N ASN A 44 1.86 2.25 7.78
CA ASN A 44 2.84 2.21 6.72
C ASN A 44 2.29 1.45 5.52
N HIS A 45 2.32 2.05 4.34
CA HIS A 45 1.89 1.48 3.07
C HIS A 45 3.09 1.27 2.14
N TRP A 46 3.09 0.19 1.36
CA TRP A 46 4.11 -0.10 0.34
C TRP A 46 3.51 -0.83 -0.86
N VAL A 47 4.28 -0.92 -1.95
CA VAL A 47 3.86 -1.63 -3.17
C VAL A 47 4.17 -3.11 -3.04
N GLY A 48 3.15 -3.96 -3.05
CA GLY A 48 3.28 -5.41 -3.23
C GLY A 48 3.35 -5.77 -4.71
N VAL A 49 4.07 -6.84 -5.05
CA VAL A 49 4.30 -7.30 -6.43
C VAL A 49 3.99 -8.80 -6.54
N LYS A 50 3.32 -9.20 -7.62
CA LYS A 50 3.01 -10.59 -7.99
C LYS A 50 3.34 -10.86 -9.46
#